data_AF-A0A258QUY7-F1
#
_entry.id   AF-A0A258QUY7-F1
#
_cell.length_a   1.000
_cell.length_b   1.000
_cell.length_c   1.000
_cell.angle_alpha   90.00
_cell.angle_beta   90.00
_cell.angle_gamma   90.00
#
_symmetry.space_group_name_H-M   'P 1'
#
loop_
_entity.id
_entity.type
_entity.pdbx_description
1 polymer ?
#
loop_
_entity_poly.entity_id
_entity_poly.type
_entity_poly.pdbx_seq_one_letter_code
_entity_poly.pdbx_strand_id
1 'polypeptide(L)'
;MKELPSLSTPVHVIDDVAEDLDRTIERLAKLRPAEYDRVKKDEAGKLGITVKALDAEIRIKQKEKDLANDAPFKTIEPWPHAIDGADLLCSVIKTIRRYVICSEHTARAATLWITHTYLLDVIYCSPLAIITAPDKGCGKSTLLDVMADMVYQPIPTASISAAALYRTIEEYQPTLLIDEVDSFLAGDEAMRGIINCGHKRKAAFVMRCDGEDNKPKRFSTWAAKLLSGISAKNLHDTITSRAIILELLF
;
A
#
# COMPACT_ATOMS: atom_id res chain seq x y z
N MET A 1 18.49 42.91 -30.19
CA MET A 1 18.35 41.61 -29.51
C MET A 1 17.92 41.93 -28.08
N LYS A 2 16.63 41.76 -27.75
CA LYS A 2 16.06 42.11 -26.43
C LYS A 2 16.33 40.95 -25.45
N GLU A 3 16.95 41.25 -24.32
CA GLU A 3 17.09 40.30 -23.21
C GLU A 3 15.72 40.06 -22.55
N LEU A 4 15.43 38.79 -22.27
CA LEU A 4 14.26 38.34 -21.50
C LEU A 4 14.61 38.32 -20.01
N PRO A 5 13.75 38.82 -19.10
CA PRO A 5 14.01 38.81 -17.67
C PRO A 5 13.89 37.39 -17.08
N SER A 6 14.86 37.02 -16.25
CA SER A 6 14.91 35.75 -15.53
C SER A 6 13.78 35.64 -14.50
N LEU A 7 12.87 34.68 -14.71
CA LEU A 7 11.86 34.26 -13.73
C LEU A 7 12.49 33.30 -12.72
N SER A 8 13.10 33.84 -11.66
CA SER A 8 13.37 33.09 -10.43
C SER A 8 12.17 33.22 -9.49
N THR A 9 11.16 32.38 -9.67
CA THR A 9 10.11 32.23 -8.65
C THR A 9 10.72 31.43 -7.47
N PRO A 10 10.58 31.87 -6.21
CA PRO A 10 11.23 31.21 -5.09
C PRO A 10 10.46 29.95 -4.68
N VAL A 11 11.11 28.79 -4.85
CA VAL A 11 10.61 27.47 -4.44
C VAL A 11 10.26 27.42 -2.94
N HIS A 12 10.95 28.21 -2.11
CA HIS A 12 10.75 28.23 -0.64
C HIS A 12 9.41 28.79 -0.16
N VAL A 13 8.73 29.67 -0.92
CA VAL A 13 7.49 30.32 -0.45
C VAL A 13 6.29 29.36 -0.51
N ILE A 14 6.34 28.35 -1.37
CA ILE A 14 5.25 27.38 -1.53
C ILE A 14 5.26 26.34 -0.39
N ASP A 15 6.45 25.93 0.04
CA ASP A 15 6.62 24.96 1.13
C ASP A 15 6.20 25.54 2.49
N ASP A 16 6.53 26.81 2.77
CA ASP A 16 6.13 27.49 4.03
C ASP A 16 4.61 27.64 4.16
N VAL A 17 3.91 27.88 3.05
CA VAL A 17 2.43 28.01 3.02
C VAL A 17 1.75 26.64 3.16
N ALA A 18 2.35 25.59 2.60
CA ALA A 18 1.84 24.22 2.74
C ALA A 18 1.96 23.72 4.20
N GLU A 19 3.08 23.98 4.87
CA GLU A 19 3.25 23.63 6.28
C GLU A 19 2.28 24.40 7.20
N ASP A 20 2.01 25.68 6.93
CA ASP A 20 1.07 26.48 7.73
C ASP A 20 -0.38 26.03 7.54
N LEU A 21 -0.73 25.59 6.32
CA LEU A 21 -2.02 25.00 6.00
C LEU A 21 -2.24 23.70 6.76
N ASP A 22 -1.29 22.76 6.70
CA ASP A 22 -1.41 21.45 7.37
C ASP A 22 -1.53 21.58 8.89
N ARG A 23 -0.70 22.43 9.51
CA ARG A 23 -0.76 22.70 10.95
C ARG A 23 -2.10 23.31 11.35
N THR A 24 -2.63 24.21 10.53
CA THR A 24 -3.92 24.85 10.78
C THR A 24 -5.06 23.84 10.65
N ILE A 25 -5.06 23.00 9.61
CA ILE A 25 -6.05 21.93 9.43
C ILE A 25 -6.00 20.95 10.62
N GLU A 26 -4.81 20.55 11.08
CA GLU A 26 -4.67 19.65 12.24
C GLU A 26 -5.24 20.22 13.53
N ARG A 27 -5.05 21.52 13.76
CA ARG A 27 -5.63 22.20 14.93
C ARG A 27 -7.14 22.26 14.82
N LEU A 28 -7.67 22.63 13.66
CA LEU A 28 -9.11 22.80 13.44
C LEU A 28 -9.86 21.46 13.46
N ALA A 29 -9.25 20.37 12.96
CA ALA A 29 -9.83 19.04 12.99
C ALA A 29 -10.05 18.48 14.42
N LYS A 30 -9.38 19.06 15.43
CA LYS A 30 -9.52 18.69 16.86
C LYS A 30 -10.61 19.47 17.59
N LEU A 31 -11.16 20.53 17.00
CA LEU A 31 -12.19 21.37 17.63
C LEU A 31 -13.57 20.70 17.59
N ARG A 32 -14.43 21.04 18.56
CA ARG A 32 -15.84 20.63 18.49
C ARG A 32 -16.55 21.40 17.36
N PRO A 33 -17.64 20.86 16.78
CA PRO A 33 -18.34 21.51 15.66
C PRO A 33 -18.72 22.98 15.92
N ALA A 34 -19.20 23.29 17.13
CA ALA A 34 -19.59 24.65 17.51
C ALA A 34 -18.40 25.61 17.69
N GLU A 35 -17.22 25.10 18.02
CA GLU A 35 -15.99 25.90 18.16
C GLU A 35 -15.37 26.16 16.79
N TYR A 36 -15.37 25.15 15.92
CA TYR A 36 -14.95 25.27 14.54
C TYR A 36 -15.82 26.28 13.77
N ASP A 37 -17.15 26.24 13.92
CA ASP A 37 -18.07 27.15 13.23
C ASP A 37 -17.80 28.64 13.50
N ARG A 38 -17.30 28.96 14.71
CA ARG A 38 -16.94 30.33 15.10
C ARG A 38 -15.67 30.83 14.43
N VAL A 39 -14.70 29.95 14.18
CA VAL A 39 -13.38 30.34 13.66
C VAL A 39 -13.22 30.11 12.15
N LYS A 40 -14.06 29.27 11.52
CA LYS A 40 -13.88 28.83 10.13
C LYS A 40 -13.85 29.98 9.10
N LYS A 41 -14.61 31.06 9.30
CA LYS A 41 -14.62 32.21 8.38
C LYS A 41 -13.30 32.97 8.43
N ASP A 42 -12.79 33.20 9.64
CA ASP A 42 -11.55 33.96 9.85
C ASP A 42 -10.33 33.14 9.43
N GLU A 43 -10.30 31.85 9.75
CA GLU A 43 -9.20 30.96 9.36
C GLU A 43 -9.18 30.69 7.85
N ALA A 44 -10.34 30.51 7.21
CA ALA A 44 -10.41 30.43 5.75
C ALA A 44 -9.90 31.73 5.10
N GLY A 45 -10.23 32.89 5.69
CA GLY A 45 -9.73 34.19 5.25
C GLY A 45 -8.21 34.33 5.33
N LYS A 46 -7.59 33.86 6.43
CA LYS A 46 -6.12 33.88 6.60
C LYS A 46 -5.41 32.95 5.61
N LEU A 47 -5.99 31.77 5.37
CA LEU A 47 -5.44 30.77 4.46
C LEU A 47 -5.69 31.10 2.97
N GLY A 48 -6.47 32.14 2.67
CA GLY A 48 -6.80 32.52 1.29
C GLY A 48 -7.67 31.49 0.56
N ILE A 49 -8.35 30.59 1.28
CA ILE A 49 -9.23 29.55 0.73
C ILE A 49 -10.69 29.81 1.08
N THR A 50 -11.60 29.15 0.37
CA THR A 50 -13.03 29.22 0.71
C THR A 50 -13.33 28.36 1.94
N VAL A 51 -14.34 28.74 2.73
CA VAL A 51 -14.84 27.92 3.84
C VAL A 51 -15.22 26.51 3.38
N LYS A 52 -15.77 26.38 2.16
CA LYS A 52 -16.11 25.07 1.57
C LYS A 52 -14.87 24.21 1.32
N ALA A 53 -13.76 24.80 0.90
CA ALA A 53 -12.49 24.09 0.74
C ALA A 53 -11.95 23.67 2.11
N LEU A 54 -11.96 24.57 3.10
CA LEU A 54 -11.54 24.27 4.47
C LEU A 54 -12.36 23.13 5.11
N ASP A 55 -13.69 23.15 4.94
CA ASP A 55 -14.59 22.07 5.40
C ASP A 55 -14.26 20.72 4.73
N ALA A 56 -13.89 20.73 3.44
CA ALA A 56 -13.51 19.54 2.71
C ALA A 56 -12.17 18.97 3.22
N GLU A 57 -11.16 19.82 3.42
CA GLU A 57 -9.84 19.41 3.95
C GLU A 57 -9.94 18.84 5.37
N ILE A 58 -10.73 19.47 6.26
CA ILE A 58 -10.94 18.95 7.62
C ILE A 58 -11.66 17.60 7.57
N ARG A 59 -12.65 17.44 6.70
CA ARG A 59 -13.34 16.16 6.54
C ARG A 59 -12.40 15.07 6.00
N ILE A 60 -11.49 15.42 5.09
CA ILE A 60 -10.45 14.51 4.60
C ILE A 60 -9.54 14.09 5.76
N LYS A 61 -8.96 15.04 6.51
CA LYS A 61 -8.12 14.74 7.67
C LYS A 61 -8.83 13.93 8.76
N GLN A 62 -10.11 14.20 9.02
CA GLN A 62 -10.90 13.41 9.96
C GLN A 62 -11.08 11.97 9.46
N LYS A 63 -11.43 11.80 8.18
CA LYS A 63 -11.55 10.47 7.58
C LYS A 63 -10.21 9.70 7.58
N GLU A 64 -9.10 10.37 7.27
CA GLU A 64 -7.75 9.77 7.34
C GLU A 64 -7.40 9.34 8.75
N LYS A 65 -7.74 10.15 9.76
CA LYS A 65 -7.52 9.82 11.17
C LYS A 65 -8.37 8.63 11.62
N ASP A 66 -9.65 8.60 11.25
CA ASP A 66 -10.54 7.48 11.56
C ASP A 66 -10.04 6.19 10.90
N LEU A 67 -9.66 6.27 9.62
CA LEU A 67 -9.06 5.17 8.89
C LEU A 67 -7.76 4.67 9.53
N ALA A 68 -6.91 5.58 10.02
CA ALA A 68 -5.67 5.23 10.71
C ALA A 68 -5.92 4.57 12.08
N ASN A 69 -6.98 4.96 12.79
CA ASN A 69 -7.36 4.33 14.07
C ASN A 69 -7.96 2.93 13.88
N ASP A 70 -8.72 2.73 12.80
CA ASP A 70 -9.38 1.45 12.48
C ASP A 70 -8.51 0.54 11.60
N ALA A 71 -7.32 1.00 11.19
CA ALA A 71 -6.44 0.24 10.33
C ALA A 71 -6.01 -1.08 10.98
N PRO A 72 -6.04 -2.22 10.25
CA PRO A 72 -5.64 -3.52 10.78
C PRO A 72 -4.11 -3.69 10.91
N PHE A 73 -3.34 -2.61 10.75
CA PHE A 73 -1.89 -2.59 10.80
C PHE A 73 -1.40 -1.36 11.58
N LYS A 74 -0.19 -1.45 12.11
CA LYS A 74 0.42 -0.38 12.88
C LYS A 74 0.86 0.77 11.96
N THR A 75 0.53 2.01 12.33
CA THR A 75 1.14 3.19 11.73
C THR A 75 2.62 3.26 12.11
N ILE A 76 3.49 3.32 11.10
CA ILE A 76 4.94 3.42 11.28
C ILE A 76 5.37 4.85 11.00
N GLU A 77 6.03 5.48 11.97
CA GLU A 77 6.65 6.78 11.77
C GLU A 77 7.90 6.64 10.89
N PRO A 78 8.07 7.49 9.85
CA PRO A 78 9.28 7.50 9.05
C PRO A 78 10.52 7.73 9.90
N TRP A 79 11.63 7.09 9.53
CA TRP A 79 12.90 7.31 10.21
C TRP A 79 13.36 8.77 10.02
N PRO A 80 13.85 9.46 11.08
CA PRO A 80 14.08 10.91 11.06
C PRO A 80 15.30 11.35 10.23
N HIS A 81 16.18 10.42 9.85
CA HIS A 81 17.43 10.73 9.16
C HIS A 81 17.51 10.00 7.82
N ALA A 82 18.30 10.55 6.89
CA ALA A 82 18.61 9.86 5.65
C ALA A 82 19.28 8.51 5.95
N ILE A 83 18.84 7.47 5.24
CA ILE A 83 19.38 6.10 5.35
C ILE A 83 20.12 5.78 4.05
N ASP A 84 21.27 5.11 4.16
CA ASP A 84 21.92 4.51 2.99
C ASP A 84 21.12 3.30 2.52
N GLY A 85 20.62 3.37 1.28
CA GLY A 85 19.76 2.33 0.72
C GLY A 85 20.47 0.98 0.54
N ALA A 86 21.77 0.97 0.23
CA ALA A 86 22.52 -0.27 0.08
C ALA A 86 22.69 -0.98 1.42
N ASP A 87 23.03 -0.24 2.47
CA ASP A 87 23.15 -0.77 3.83
C ASP A 87 21.82 -1.29 4.36
N LEU A 88 20.72 -0.58 4.07
CA LEU A 88 19.36 -1.03 4.41
C LEU A 88 19.03 -2.37 3.73
N LEU A 89 19.20 -2.46 2.41
CA LEU A 89 18.95 -3.69 1.66
C LEU A 89 19.83 -4.85 2.16
N CYS A 90 21.11 -4.59 2.42
CA CYS A 90 22.01 -5.58 3.01
C CYS A 90 21.54 -6.05 4.40
N SER A 91 20.99 -5.14 5.21
CA SER A 91 20.45 -5.46 6.53
C SER A 91 19.19 -6.33 6.43
N VAL A 92 18.28 -6.01 5.50
CA VAL A 92 17.08 -6.84 5.23
C VAL A 92 17.47 -8.24 4.76
N ILE A 93 18.43 -8.37 3.82
CA ILE A 93 18.94 -9.68 3.37
C ILE A 93 19.49 -10.49 4.56
N LYS A 94 20.30 -9.85 5.42
CA LYS A 94 20.87 -10.49 6.61
C LYS A 94 19.78 -10.94 7.59
N THR A 95 18.73 -10.13 7.78
CA THR A 95 17.57 -10.48 8.61
C THR A 95 16.83 -11.68 8.05
N ILE A 96 16.50 -11.70 6.75
CA ILE A 96 15.84 -12.85 6.12
C ILE A 96 16.67 -14.12 6.33
N ARG A 97 17.98 -14.06 6.02
CA ARG A 97 18.89 -15.21 6.14
C ARG A 97 19.18 -15.65 7.57
N ARG A 98 18.83 -14.84 8.58
CA ARG A 98 18.91 -15.23 9.99
C ARG A 98 17.81 -16.23 10.35
N TYR A 99 16.63 -16.09 9.77
CA TYR A 99 15.46 -16.90 10.10
C TYR A 99 15.13 -17.95 9.03
N VAL A 100 15.53 -17.72 7.78
CA VAL A 100 15.18 -18.56 6.63
C VAL A 100 16.45 -19.06 5.94
N ILE A 101 16.55 -20.38 5.80
CA ILE A 101 17.56 -21.02 4.95
C ILE A 101 17.05 -20.96 3.51
N CYS A 102 17.69 -20.15 2.68
CA CYS A 102 17.34 -20.01 1.26
C CYS A 102 18.55 -19.59 0.43
N SER A 103 18.39 -19.64 -0.90
CA SER A 103 19.41 -19.14 -1.82
C SER A 103 19.61 -17.63 -1.67
N GLU A 104 20.79 -17.15 -2.04
CA GLU A 104 21.08 -15.72 -2.08
C GLU A 104 20.15 -14.96 -3.03
N HIS A 105 19.78 -15.59 -4.14
CA HIS A 105 18.82 -15.02 -5.10
C HIS A 105 17.43 -14.86 -4.49
N THR A 106 16.94 -15.86 -3.75
CA THR A 106 15.65 -15.79 -3.04
C THR A 106 15.66 -14.68 -2.01
N ALA A 107 16.71 -14.57 -1.18
CA ALA A 107 16.82 -13.53 -0.17
C ALA A 107 16.86 -12.12 -0.78
N ARG A 108 17.61 -11.93 -1.87
CA ARG A 108 17.64 -10.65 -2.62
C ARG A 108 16.31 -10.31 -3.26
N ALA A 109 15.66 -11.27 -3.91
CA ALA A 109 14.36 -11.08 -4.54
C ALA A 109 13.29 -10.70 -3.51
N ALA A 110 13.26 -11.40 -2.36
CA ALA A 110 12.37 -11.08 -1.25
C ALA A 110 12.66 -9.67 -0.72
N THR A 111 13.94 -9.31 -0.53
CA THR A 111 14.34 -7.97 -0.06
C THR A 111 13.85 -6.87 -1.00
N LEU A 112 14.08 -7.00 -2.31
CA LEU A 112 13.63 -6.03 -3.31
C LEU A 112 12.11 -5.93 -3.35
N TRP A 113 11.41 -7.06 -3.23
CA TRP A 113 9.95 -7.09 -3.20
C TRP A 113 9.39 -6.40 -1.95
N ILE A 114 10.01 -6.61 -0.78
CA ILE A 114 9.68 -5.89 0.46
C ILE A 114 9.83 -4.39 0.25
N THR A 115 10.98 -3.93 -0.24
CA THR A 115 11.24 -2.50 -0.46
C THR A 115 10.24 -1.90 -1.45
N HIS A 116 9.88 -2.64 -2.50
CA HIS A 116 8.87 -2.22 -3.48
C HIS A 116 7.51 -1.90 -2.84
N THR A 117 7.12 -2.56 -1.75
CA THR A 117 5.84 -2.28 -1.07
C THR A 117 5.73 -0.84 -0.55
N TYR A 118 6.85 -0.19 -0.28
CA TYR A 118 6.92 1.21 0.15
C TYR A 118 6.92 2.22 -1.01
N LEU A 119 6.94 1.74 -2.27
CA LEU A 119 7.10 2.57 -3.47
C LEU A 119 5.88 2.49 -4.41
N LEU A 120 4.75 1.96 -3.94
CA LEU A 120 3.53 1.74 -4.75
C LEU A 120 2.95 3.04 -5.34
N ASP A 121 3.28 4.18 -4.76
CA ASP A 121 2.88 5.53 -5.18
C ASP A 121 3.67 6.06 -6.39
N VAL A 122 4.92 5.63 -6.57
CA VAL A 122 5.82 6.11 -7.63
C VAL A 122 6.06 5.10 -8.76
N ILE A 123 5.67 3.84 -8.58
CA ILE A 123 5.83 2.81 -9.61
C ILE A 123 4.61 2.67 -10.53
N TYR A 124 4.86 2.09 -11.71
CA TYR A 124 3.81 1.79 -12.69
C TYR A 124 3.26 0.36 -12.58
N CYS A 125 4.09 -0.56 -12.11
CA CYS A 125 3.83 -1.99 -12.12
C CYS A 125 4.16 -2.59 -10.76
N SER A 126 3.23 -3.39 -10.23
CA SER A 126 3.41 -4.11 -8.96
C SER A 126 3.42 -5.62 -9.25
N PRO A 127 4.59 -6.28 -9.27
CA PRO A 127 4.67 -7.72 -9.40
C PRO A 127 4.12 -8.41 -8.16
N LEU A 128 3.47 -9.57 -8.35
CA LEU A 128 3.12 -10.45 -7.24
C LEU A 128 4.39 -11.06 -6.65
N ALA A 129 4.41 -11.40 -5.36
CA ALA A 129 5.37 -12.36 -4.83
C ALA A 129 4.68 -13.71 -4.66
N ILE A 130 5.35 -14.79 -5.02
CA ILE A 130 4.87 -16.15 -4.77
C ILE A 130 5.90 -16.88 -3.93
N ILE A 131 5.56 -17.22 -2.69
CA ILE A 131 6.36 -18.13 -1.87
C ILE A 131 5.93 -19.56 -2.18
N THR A 132 6.90 -20.40 -2.53
CA THR A 132 6.65 -21.81 -2.86
C THR A 132 7.81 -22.70 -2.40
N ALA A 133 7.52 -23.99 -2.20
CA ALA A 133 8.50 -24.99 -1.78
C ALA A 133 8.03 -26.40 -2.18
N PRO A 134 8.94 -27.37 -2.31
CA PRO A 134 8.60 -28.74 -2.72
C PRO A 134 7.60 -29.46 -1.80
N ASP A 135 7.62 -29.18 -0.49
CA ASP A 135 6.80 -29.88 0.50
C ASP A 135 6.34 -28.96 1.67
N LYS A 136 5.58 -29.51 2.61
CA LYS A 136 5.26 -28.93 3.92
C LYS A 136 6.51 -28.88 4.79
N GLY A 137 6.55 -27.92 5.72
CA GLY A 137 7.66 -27.79 6.67
C GLY A 137 8.96 -27.19 6.11
N CYS A 138 8.99 -26.72 4.86
CA CYS A 138 10.18 -26.10 4.27
C CYS A 138 10.39 -24.61 4.62
N GLY A 139 9.78 -24.10 5.70
CA GLY A 139 9.96 -22.71 6.12
C GLY A 139 9.19 -21.64 5.31
N LYS A 140 8.20 -22.02 4.49
CA LYS A 140 7.35 -21.07 3.75
C LYS A 140 6.68 -20.05 4.66
N SER A 141 6.00 -20.53 5.72
CA SER A 141 5.35 -19.69 6.71
C SER A 141 6.37 -18.80 7.43
N THR A 142 7.57 -19.31 7.73
CA THR A 142 8.64 -18.49 8.31
C THR A 142 9.08 -17.36 7.39
N LEU A 143 9.22 -17.60 6.08
CA LEU A 143 9.52 -16.53 5.13
C LEU A 143 8.35 -15.55 5.01
N LEU A 144 7.12 -16.05 4.99
CA LEU A 144 5.91 -15.22 4.98
C LEU A 144 5.86 -14.28 6.19
N ASP A 145 6.09 -14.80 7.39
CA ASP A 145 6.08 -14.05 8.65
C ASP A 145 7.19 -12.98 8.68
N VAL A 146 8.41 -13.38 8.30
CA VAL A 146 9.55 -12.46 8.22
C VAL A 146 9.29 -11.33 7.22
N MET A 147 8.66 -11.63 6.09
CA MET A 147 8.26 -10.61 5.12
C MET A 147 7.12 -9.75 5.67
N ALA A 148 6.12 -10.34 6.35
CA ALA A 148 5.01 -9.62 6.96
C ALA A 148 5.48 -8.52 7.93
N ASP A 149 6.52 -8.81 8.72
CA ASP A 149 7.09 -7.86 9.67
C ASP A 149 7.85 -6.68 9.02
N MET A 150 8.21 -6.81 7.74
CA MET A 150 9.06 -5.83 7.04
C MET A 150 8.36 -5.09 5.90
N VAL A 151 7.18 -5.52 5.47
CA VAL A 151 6.43 -4.86 4.38
C VAL A 151 5.63 -3.67 4.87
N TYR A 152 5.29 -2.78 3.93
CA TYR A 152 4.41 -1.66 4.20
C TYR A 152 2.97 -2.12 4.47
N GLN A 153 2.43 -1.79 5.65
CA GLN A 153 1.03 -2.00 6.03
C GLN A 153 0.54 -3.45 5.78
N PRO A 154 1.11 -4.45 6.48
CA PRO A 154 0.79 -5.86 6.26
C PRO A 154 -0.64 -6.20 6.67
N ILE A 155 -1.35 -6.94 5.82
CA ILE A 155 -2.57 -7.67 6.18
C ILE A 155 -2.37 -9.14 5.84
N PRO A 156 -1.98 -9.98 6.83
CA PRO A 156 -1.94 -11.41 6.66
C PRO A 156 -3.36 -12.00 6.67
N THR A 157 -3.61 -12.97 5.80
CA THR A 157 -4.87 -13.71 5.75
C THR A 157 -4.67 -15.12 5.22
N ALA A 158 -5.35 -16.09 5.84
CA ALA A 158 -5.41 -17.46 5.34
C ALA A 158 -6.45 -17.64 4.21
N SER A 159 -7.49 -16.80 4.20
CA SER A 159 -8.49 -16.77 3.13
C SER A 159 -9.26 -15.46 3.16
N ILE A 160 -9.66 -14.99 1.99
CA ILE A 160 -10.45 -13.76 1.85
C ILE A 160 -11.45 -13.97 0.72
N SER A 161 -12.66 -13.42 0.84
CA SER A 161 -13.61 -13.43 -0.27
C SER A 161 -13.19 -12.41 -1.34
N ALA A 162 -13.57 -12.64 -2.59
CA ALA A 162 -13.33 -11.68 -3.67
C ALA A 162 -13.87 -10.27 -3.32
N ALA A 163 -15.01 -10.21 -2.62
CA ALA A 163 -15.64 -8.98 -2.17
C ALA A 163 -14.83 -8.25 -1.10
N ALA A 164 -14.39 -8.98 -0.07
CA ALA A 164 -13.56 -8.41 0.99
C ALA A 164 -12.21 -7.94 0.44
N LEU A 165 -11.63 -8.63 -0.55
CA LEU A 165 -10.34 -8.29 -1.14
C LEU A 165 -10.34 -6.89 -1.77
N TYR A 166 -11.21 -6.61 -2.75
CA TYR A 166 -11.18 -5.31 -3.43
C TYR A 166 -11.66 -4.17 -2.51
N ARG A 167 -12.53 -4.44 -1.53
CA ARG A 167 -12.94 -3.42 -0.54
C ARG A 167 -11.80 -3.05 0.39
N THR A 168 -11.06 -4.04 0.87
CA THR A 168 -9.87 -3.83 1.71
C THR A 168 -8.79 -3.04 0.98
N ILE A 169 -8.58 -3.33 -0.31
CA ILE A 169 -7.63 -2.58 -1.15
C ILE A 169 -8.09 -1.14 -1.35
N GLU A 170 -9.37 -0.92 -1.66
CA GLU A 170 -9.94 0.43 -1.83
C GLU A 170 -9.83 1.26 -0.55
N GLU A 171 -10.10 0.65 0.61
CA GLU A 171 -10.14 1.32 1.90
C GLU A 171 -8.73 1.65 2.42
N TYR A 172 -7.79 0.69 2.36
CA TYR A 172 -6.52 0.79 3.07
C TYR A 172 -5.26 0.80 2.19
N GLN A 173 -5.35 0.43 0.91
CA GLN A 173 -4.19 0.19 0.03
C GLN A 173 -3.02 -0.62 0.68
N PRO A 174 -3.30 -1.76 1.33
CA PRO A 174 -2.31 -2.46 2.15
C PRO A 174 -1.40 -3.39 1.33
N THR A 175 -0.39 -3.98 1.99
CA THR A 175 0.28 -5.18 1.47
C THR A 175 -0.48 -6.42 1.94
N LEU A 176 -1.08 -7.16 1.00
CA LEU A 176 -1.83 -8.37 1.30
C LEU A 176 -0.92 -9.58 1.28
N LEU A 177 -0.94 -10.37 2.35
CA LEU A 177 -0.19 -11.62 2.46
C LEU A 177 -1.19 -12.76 2.58
N ILE A 178 -1.37 -13.52 1.49
CA ILE A 178 -2.40 -14.54 1.38
C ILE A 178 -1.73 -15.91 1.45
N ASP A 179 -1.95 -16.63 2.54
CA ASP A 179 -1.44 -17.99 2.71
C ASP A 179 -2.40 -19.05 2.12
N GLU A 180 -1.92 -20.27 1.98
CA GLU A 180 -2.67 -21.45 1.53
C GLU A 180 -3.46 -21.27 0.22
N VAL A 181 -2.93 -20.48 -0.73
CA VAL A 181 -3.64 -20.14 -1.97
C VAL A 181 -4.01 -21.34 -2.84
N ASP A 182 -3.30 -22.46 -2.68
CA ASP A 182 -3.59 -23.72 -3.36
C ASP A 182 -4.98 -24.25 -3.04
N SER A 183 -5.51 -23.94 -1.85
CA SER A 183 -6.77 -24.51 -1.36
C SER A 183 -8.01 -23.88 -2.01
N PHE A 184 -7.95 -22.62 -2.43
CA PHE A 184 -9.12 -21.88 -2.92
C PHE A 184 -8.94 -21.21 -4.28
N LEU A 185 -7.72 -20.91 -4.71
CA LEU A 185 -7.51 -20.08 -5.90
C LEU A 185 -7.76 -20.82 -7.22
N ALA A 186 -7.60 -22.14 -7.25
CA ALA A 186 -7.79 -22.96 -8.46
C ALA A 186 -9.24 -22.96 -8.98
N GLY A 187 -10.23 -22.85 -8.07
CA GLY A 187 -11.65 -22.84 -8.40
C GLY A 187 -12.26 -21.44 -8.54
N ASP A 188 -11.59 -20.40 -8.07
CA ASP A 188 -12.16 -19.05 -7.97
C ASP A 188 -11.65 -18.12 -9.09
N GLU A 189 -12.35 -18.11 -10.22
CA GLU A 189 -12.06 -17.20 -11.34
C GLU A 189 -12.17 -15.72 -10.97
N ALA A 190 -13.13 -15.37 -10.11
CA ALA A 190 -13.34 -13.99 -9.69
C ALA A 190 -12.14 -13.47 -8.88
N MET A 191 -11.66 -14.28 -7.94
CA MET A 191 -10.47 -14.01 -7.14
C MET A 191 -9.23 -13.88 -8.03
N ARG A 192 -9.00 -14.85 -8.94
CA ARG A 192 -7.88 -14.81 -9.88
C ARG A 192 -7.91 -13.55 -10.75
N GLY A 193 -9.09 -13.15 -11.21
CA GLY A 193 -9.27 -11.91 -11.98
C GLY A 193 -8.84 -10.68 -11.19
N ILE A 194 -9.25 -10.56 -9.93
CA ILE A 194 -8.91 -9.42 -9.05
C ILE A 194 -7.41 -9.37 -8.75
N ILE A 195 -6.80 -10.52 -8.44
CA ILE A 195 -5.35 -10.62 -8.19
C ILE A 195 -4.58 -10.16 -9.42
N ASN A 196 -4.93 -10.70 -10.60
CA ASN A 196 -4.27 -10.38 -11.87
C ASN A 196 -4.41 -8.92 -12.31
N CYS A 197 -5.56 -8.31 -12.05
CA CYS A 197 -5.88 -6.94 -12.45
C CYS A 197 -4.96 -5.90 -11.80
N GLY A 198 -4.48 -6.17 -10.59
CA GLY A 198 -3.63 -5.23 -9.83
C GLY A 198 -2.21 -5.02 -10.35
N HIS A 199 -1.80 -5.67 -11.44
CA HIS A 199 -0.41 -5.66 -11.90
C HIS A 199 0.06 -4.32 -12.50
N LYS A 200 -0.84 -3.57 -13.16
CA LYS A 200 -0.53 -2.26 -13.76
C LYS A 200 -1.46 -1.19 -13.19
N ARG A 201 -0.90 -0.10 -12.66
CA ARG A 201 -1.65 0.93 -11.92
C ARG A 201 -2.87 1.47 -12.67
N LYS A 202 -2.74 1.76 -13.96
CA LYS A 202 -3.84 2.29 -14.80
C LYS A 202 -5.01 1.31 -14.97
N ALA A 203 -4.74 0.01 -14.91
CA ALA A 203 -5.72 -1.05 -15.12
C ALA A 203 -6.16 -1.73 -13.80
N ALA A 204 -5.63 -1.28 -12.66
CA ALA A 204 -5.85 -1.89 -11.34
C ALA A 204 -7.20 -1.48 -10.73
N PHE A 205 -8.29 -1.87 -11.38
CA PHE A 205 -9.63 -1.67 -10.87
C PHE A 205 -10.62 -2.72 -11.37
N VAL A 206 -11.68 -2.96 -10.59
CA VAL A 206 -12.81 -3.79 -10.97
C VAL A 206 -14.11 -3.01 -10.86
N MET A 207 -15.08 -3.34 -11.71
CA MET A 207 -16.46 -2.85 -11.60
C MET A 207 -17.29 -3.89 -10.85
N ARG A 208 -17.97 -3.47 -9.79
CA ARG A 208 -18.86 -4.31 -8.98
C ARG A 208 -20.12 -3.53 -8.63
N CYS A 209 -21.26 -4.20 -8.60
CA CYS A 209 -22.48 -3.61 -8.05
C CYS A 209 -22.32 -3.46 -6.53
N ASP A 210 -22.70 -2.31 -5.98
CA ASP A 210 -22.57 -2.00 -4.55
C ASP A 210 -23.81 -1.26 -4.03
N GLY A 211 -24.10 -1.42 -2.74
CA GLY A 211 -25.27 -0.84 -2.06
C GLY A 211 -26.62 -1.49 -2.40
N GLU A 212 -27.69 -0.99 -1.78
CA GLU A 212 -29.06 -1.51 -1.93
C GLU A 212 -29.58 -1.38 -3.37
N ASP A 213 -29.20 -0.31 -4.06
CA ASP A 213 -29.57 -0.05 -5.47
C ASP A 213 -28.77 -0.88 -6.49
N ASN A 214 -27.77 -1.65 -6.07
CA ASN A 214 -26.86 -2.42 -6.93
C ASN A 214 -26.22 -1.59 -8.06
N LYS A 215 -25.86 -0.33 -7.79
CA LYS A 215 -25.26 0.54 -8.81
C LYS A 215 -23.82 0.11 -9.09
N PRO A 216 -23.37 0.12 -10.36
CA PRO A 216 -21.97 -0.17 -10.69
C PRO A 216 -21.03 0.85 -10.04
N LYS A 217 -20.08 0.35 -9.25
CA LYS A 217 -19.02 1.13 -8.62
C LYS A 217 -17.65 0.58 -9.03
N ARG A 218 -16.70 1.50 -9.23
CA ARG A 218 -15.30 1.18 -9.46
C ARG A 218 -14.60 0.99 -8.12
N PHE A 219 -13.89 -0.11 -7.97
CA PHE A 219 -13.01 -0.39 -6.83
C PHE A 219 -11.58 -0.59 -7.31
N SER A 220 -10.62 0.02 -6.62
CA SER A 220 -9.20 -0.20 -6.82
C SER A 220 -8.82 -1.64 -6.49
N THR A 221 -7.88 -2.17 -7.27
CA THR A 221 -7.17 -3.42 -6.97
C THR A 221 -5.66 -3.20 -6.88
N TRP A 222 -5.24 -1.94 -6.78
CA TRP A 222 -3.85 -1.51 -6.67
C TRP A 222 -3.34 -1.73 -5.24
N ALA A 223 -2.57 -2.80 -5.06
CA ALA A 223 -1.95 -3.19 -3.80
C ALA A 223 -0.85 -4.21 -4.08
N ALA A 224 0.21 -4.21 -3.26
CA ALA A 224 1.17 -5.30 -3.24
C ALA A 224 0.50 -6.57 -2.69
N LYS A 225 0.76 -7.71 -3.33
CA LYS A 225 0.15 -8.99 -2.97
C LYS A 225 1.19 -10.10 -3.01
N LEU A 226 1.30 -10.80 -1.89
CA LEU A 226 2.11 -11.98 -1.72
C LEU A 226 1.19 -13.20 -1.59
N LEU A 227 1.45 -14.23 -2.36
CA LEU A 227 0.74 -15.50 -2.34
C LEU A 227 1.66 -16.60 -1.83
N SER A 228 1.24 -17.39 -0.84
CA SER A 228 1.99 -18.53 -0.33
C SER A 228 1.24 -19.83 -0.57
N GLY A 229 1.95 -20.82 -1.12
CA GLY A 229 1.40 -22.16 -1.37
C GLY A 229 2.47 -23.15 -1.85
N ILE A 230 2.25 -24.43 -1.60
CA ILE A 230 3.11 -25.53 -2.07
C ILE A 230 3.09 -25.60 -3.60
N SER A 231 1.89 -25.60 -4.18
CA SER A 231 1.67 -25.67 -5.63
C SER A 231 1.51 -24.28 -6.25
N ALA A 232 1.86 -23.21 -5.53
CA ALA A 232 1.62 -21.84 -5.98
C ALA A 232 2.38 -21.50 -7.28
N LYS A 233 3.51 -22.17 -7.57
CA LYS A 233 4.21 -22.07 -8.87
C LYS A 233 3.45 -22.68 -10.04
N ASN A 234 2.47 -23.54 -9.77
CA ASN A 234 1.59 -24.17 -10.76
C ASN A 234 0.25 -23.42 -10.88
N LEU A 235 0.13 -22.24 -10.27
CA LEU A 235 -1.00 -21.34 -10.54
C LEU A 235 -1.01 -20.97 -12.03
N HIS A 236 -2.18 -20.52 -12.48
CA HIS A 236 -2.43 -20.18 -13.87
C HIS A 236 -1.35 -19.23 -14.43
N ASP A 237 -0.94 -19.42 -15.69
CA ASP A 237 0.19 -18.70 -16.32
C ASP A 237 0.07 -17.17 -16.24
N THR A 238 -1.16 -16.67 -16.23
CA THR A 238 -1.47 -15.25 -16.07
C THR A 238 -1.05 -14.66 -14.72
N ILE A 239 -0.95 -15.49 -13.68
CA ILE A 239 -0.46 -15.12 -12.34
C ILE A 239 1.07 -15.24 -12.31
N THR A 240 1.61 -16.40 -12.70
CA THR A 240 3.04 -16.70 -12.57
C THR A 240 3.91 -15.82 -13.48
N SER A 241 3.44 -15.47 -14.68
CA SER A 241 4.12 -14.52 -15.59
C SER A 241 4.23 -13.09 -15.04
N ARG A 242 3.48 -12.76 -13.97
CA ARG A 242 3.45 -11.45 -13.31
C ARG A 242 4.01 -11.50 -11.89
N ALA A 243 4.61 -12.63 -11.51
CA ALA A 243 5.08 -12.90 -10.17
C ALA A 243 6.60 -13.04 -10.11
N ILE A 244 7.17 -12.62 -8.99
CA ILE A 244 8.51 -12.99 -8.56
C ILE A 244 8.37 -14.25 -7.70
N ILE A 245 8.92 -15.36 -8.18
CA ILE A 245 8.86 -16.65 -7.47
C ILE A 245 10.00 -16.70 -6.45
N LEU A 246 9.61 -16.83 -5.18
CA LEU A 246 10.48 -17.02 -4.03
C LEU A 246 10.46 -18.51 -3.66
N GLU A 247 11.25 -19.30 -4.39
CA GLU A 247 11.33 -20.74 -4.15
C GLU A 247 12.30 -21.05 -3.01
N LEU A 248 11.82 -21.84 -2.04
CA LEU A 248 12.61 -22.42 -0.96
C LEU A 248 12.99 -23.84 -1.36
N LEU A 249 14.21 -23.97 -1.87
CA LEU A 249 14.86 -25.26 -2.14
C LEU A 249 15.85 -25.53 -1.01
N PHE A 250 15.83 -26.76 -0.49
CA PHE A 250 16.82 -27.24 0.48
C PHE A 250 18.18 -27.43 -0.18
#